data_AF-A0A453C2H9-F1
#
_entry.id   AF-A0A453C2H9-F1
#
_cell.length_a   1.000
_cell.length_b   1.000
_cell.length_c   1.000
_cell.angle_alpha   90.00
_cell.angle_beta   90.00
_cell.angle_gamma   90.00
#
_symmetry.space_group_name_H-M   'P 1'
#
loop_
_entity.id
_entity.type
_entity.pdbx_description
1 polymer ?
#
loop_
_entity_poly.entity_id
_entity_poly.type
_entity_poly.pdbx_seq_one_letter_code
_entity_poly.pdbx_strand_id
1 'polypeptide(L)' 'MEKRSRLGSPKVLASLMMLISWEIWTELNARVFRNTGIPSMVLICKIKEEVSLWAVTGAKHMSSVMPRE' A
#
# COMPACT_ATOMS: atom_id res chain seq x y z
N MET A 1 18.16 -9.74 22.58
CA MET A 1 16.84 -10.03 21.97
C MET A 1 16.71 -9.14 20.74
N GLU A 2 16.85 -9.75 19.57
CA GLU A 2 16.80 -9.10 18.25
C GLU A 2 15.55 -8.21 18.14
N LYS A 3 15.73 -6.91 17.96
CA LYS A 3 14.62 -6.00 17.68
C LYS A 3 14.16 -6.29 16.26
N ARG A 4 13.26 -7.27 16.10
CA ARG A 4 12.61 -7.58 14.82
C ARG A 4 12.07 -6.27 14.28
N SER A 5 12.63 -5.83 13.15
CA SER A 5 12.28 -4.61 12.43
C SER A 5 10.76 -4.52 12.39
N ARG A 6 10.17 -3.36 12.70
CA ARG A 6 8.71 -3.23 12.79
C ARG A 6 8.00 -3.56 11.45
N LEU A 7 8.74 -3.46 10.33
CA LEU A 7 8.38 -3.91 8.98
C LEU A 7 8.37 -5.45 8.80
N GLY A 8 8.98 -6.20 9.72
CA GLY A 8 9.26 -7.64 9.63
C GLY A 8 8.15 -8.54 10.14
N SER A 9 6.94 -8.02 10.33
CA SER A 9 5.76 -8.87 10.56
C SER A 9 5.25 -9.38 9.21
N PRO A 10 5.24 -10.72 8.97
CA PRO A 10 4.76 -11.29 7.70
C PRO A 10 3.35 -10.82 7.31
N LYS A 11 2.52 -10.50 8.32
CA LYS A 11 1.17 -9.98 8.12
C LYS A 11 1.17 -8.58 7.50
N VAL A 12 2.07 -7.69 7.95
CA VAL A 12 2.19 -6.33 7.40
C VAL A 12 2.62 -6.40 5.94
N LEU A 13 3.63 -7.22 5.65
CA LEU A 13 4.12 -7.39 4.29
C LEU A 13 3.05 -8.01 3.38
N ALA A 14 2.33 -9.04 3.85
CA ALA A 14 1.23 -9.64 3.09
C ALA A 14 0.11 -8.63 2.77
N SER A 15 -0.33 -7.84 3.76
CA SER A 15 -1.34 -6.80 3.55
C SER A 15 -0.87 -5.72 2.58
N LEU A 16 0.39 -5.29 2.68
CA LEU A 16 0.98 -4.31 1.76
C LEU A 16 1.06 -4.85 0.33
N MET A 17 1.53 -6.10 0.17
CA MET A 17 1.59 -6.75 -1.14
C MET A 17 0.19 -6.89 -1.75
N MET A 18 -0.81 -7.27 -0.95
CA MET A 18 -2.20 -7.35 -1.40
C MET A 18 -2.70 -6.00 -1.91
N LEU A 19 -2.45 -4.92 -1.17
CA LEU A 19 -2.86 -3.57 -1.56
C LEU A 19 -2.17 -3.12 -2.86
N ILE A 20 -0.86 -3.33 -2.97
CA ILE A 20 -0.10 -3.00 -4.19
C ILE A 20 -0.65 -3.79 -5.39
N SER A 21 -0.85 -5.10 -5.23
CA SER A 21 -1.42 -5.95 -6.28
C SER A 21 -2.82 -5.48 -6.69
N TRP A 22 -3.65 -5.06 -5.73
CA TRP A 22 -4.99 -4.55 -5.99
C TRP A 22 -4.99 -3.25 -6.81
N GLU A 23 -4.15 -2.28 -6.43
CA GLU A 23 -4.05 -1.00 -7.15
C GLU A 23 -3.50 -1.18 -8.57
N ILE A 24 -2.50 -2.05 -8.77
CA ILE A 24 -1.97 -2.39 -10.11
C ILE A 24 -3.06 -3.06 -10.95
N TRP A 25 -3.76 -4.05 -10.40
CA TRP A 25 -4.84 -4.73 -11.11
C TRP A 25 -5.95 -3.76 -11.54
N THR A 26 -6.32 -2.83 -10.65
CA THR A 26 -7.35 -1.82 -10.93
C THR A 26 -6.91 -0.85 -12.03
N GLU A 27 -5.64 -0.41 -12.01
CA GLU A 27 -5.07 0.44 -13.06
C GLU A 27 -5.07 -0.26 -14.42
N LEU A 28 -4.59 -1.51 -14.47
CA LEU A 28 -4.53 -2.27 -15.70
C LEU A 28 -5.92 -2.56 -16.26
N ASN A 29 -6.91 -2.83 -15.41
CA ASN A 29 -8.29 -2.97 -15.84
C ASN A 29 -8.87 -1.67 -16.41
N ALA A 30 -8.61 -0.53 -15.77
CA ALA A 30 -9.05 0.77 -16.31
C ALA A 30 -8.40 1.04 -17.68
N ARG A 31 -7.12 0.71 -17.82
CA ARG A 31 -6.38 0.88 -19.08
C ARG A 31 -6.92 -0.02 -20.18
N VAL A 32 -7.16 -1.30 -19.90
CA VAL A 32 -7.62 -2.27 -20.90
C VAL A 32 -9.08 -2.03 -21.28
N PHE A 33 -9.97 -1.90 -20.30
CA PHE A 33 -11.42 -1.86 -20.55
C PHE A 33 -11.96 -0.46 -20.83
N ARG A 34 -11.28 0.59 -20.37
CA ARG A 34 -11.74 1.99 -20.49
C ARG A 34 -10.76 2.87 -21.26
N ASN A 35 -9.68 2.30 -21.81
CA ASN A 35 -8.60 3.03 -22.46
C ASN A 35 -8.09 4.24 -21.64
N THR A 36 -8.17 4.13 -20.30
CA THR A 36 -7.86 5.21 -19.37
C THR A 36 -6.77 4.72 -18.43
N GLY A 37 -5.56 5.24 -18.57
CA GLY A 37 -4.42 4.91 -17.72
C GLY A 37 -3.91 6.13 -16.96
N ILE A 38 -3.34 5.90 -15.78
CA ILE A 38 -2.67 6.94 -15.01
C ILE A 38 -1.15 6.78 -15.09
N PRO A 39 -0.37 7.86 -14.90
CA PRO A 39 1.08 7.74 -14.75
C PRO A 39 1.44 6.90 -13.53
N SER A 40 2.54 6.15 -13.62
CA SER A 40 3.04 5.29 -12.52
C SER A 40 3.28 6.06 -11.22
N MET A 41 3.73 7.31 -11.30
CA MET A 41 3.89 8.17 -10.13
C MET A 41 2.57 8.44 -9.41
N VAL A 42 1.47 8.62 -10.14
CA VAL A 42 0.14 8.82 -9.56
C VAL A 42 -0.32 7.54 -8.85
N LEU A 43 -0.10 6.37 -9.46
CA LEU A 43 -0.40 5.08 -8.84
C LEU A 43 0.36 4.89 -7.52
N ILE A 44 1.66 5.23 -7.50
CA ILE A 44 2.49 5.15 -6.30
C ILE A 44 1.98 6.10 -5.20
N CYS A 45 1.58 7.33 -5.57
CA CYS A 45 1.00 8.28 -4.61
C CYS A 45 -0.29 7.72 -3.98
N LYS A 46 -1.20 7.17 -4.79
CA LYS A 46 -2.44 6.54 -4.30
C LYS A 46 -2.17 5.38 -3.35
N ILE A 47 -1.22 4.51 -3.66
CA ILE A 47 -0.81 3.42 -2.76
C ILE A 47 -0.30 3.98 -1.43
N LYS A 48 0.53 5.03 -1.44
CA LYS A 48 1.03 5.64 -0.20
C LYS A 48 -0.09 6.29 0.62
N GLU A 49 -1.01 6.97 -0.03
CA GLU A 49 -2.18 7.58 0.61
C GLU A 49 -3.06 6.51 1.29
N GLU A 50 -3.34 5.40 0.60
CA GLU A 50 -4.14 4.31 1.14
C GLU A 50 -3.45 3.62 2.33
N VAL A 51 -2.13 3.40 2.25
CA VAL A 51 -1.33 2.92 3.40
C VAL A 51 -1.40 3.89 4.58
N SER A 52 -1.40 5.20 4.32
CA SER A 52 -1.52 6.24 5.37
C SER A 52 -2.88 6.17 6.04
N LEU A 53 -3.94 6.10 5.23
CA LEU A 53 -5.31 6.00 5.70
C LEU A 53 -5.50 4.74 6.56
N TRP A 54 -4.95 3.61 6.14
CA TRP A 54 -5.01 2.36 6.89
C TRP A 54 -4.25 2.47 8.22
N ALA A 55 -3.09 3.14 8.24
CA ALA A 55 -2.34 3.40 9.46
C ALA A 55 -3.11 4.27 10.48
N VAL A 56 -3.85 5.28 10.00
CA VAL A 56 -4.64 6.20 10.84
C VAL A 56 -5.94 5.55 11.33
N THR A 57 -6.61 4.75 10.49
CA THR A 57 -7.93 4.14 10.78
C THR A 57 -7.88 2.90 11.68
N GLY A 58 -6.72 2.58 12.26
CA GLY A 58 -6.62 1.57 13.32
C GLY A 58 -5.96 0.25 12.90
N ALA A 59 -5.43 0.15 11.68
CA ALA A 59 -4.52 -0.94 11.35
C ALA A 59 -3.16 -0.69 12.00
N LYS A 60 -3.09 -0.97 13.32
CA LYS A 60 -1.90 -0.77 14.18
C LYS A 60 -0.62 -1.37 13.58
N HIS A 61 -0.77 -2.40 12.75
CA HIS A 61 0.32 -3.10 12.08
C HIS A 61 0.93 -2.30 10.91
N MET A 62 0.18 -1.41 10.24
CA MET A 62 0.68 -0.58 9.14
C MET A 62 1.21 0.79 9.58
N SER A 63 0.86 1.25 10.78
CA SER A 63 1.52 2.40 11.43
C SER A 63 3.04 2.22 11.58
N SER A 64 3.55 0.99 11.50
CA SER A 64 4.99 0.72 11.44
C SER A 64 5.67 1.15 10.13
N VAL A 65 4.94 1.14 9.02
CA VAL A 65 5.49 1.37 7.67
C VAL A 65 5.66 2.87 7.42
N MET A 66 4.83 3.67 8.09
CA MET A 66 4.81 5.12 7.96
C MET A 66 5.74 5.80 8.96
N PRO A 67 6.50 6.84 8.56
CA PRO A 67 7.13 7.74 9.52
C PRO A 67 6.07 8.33 10.44
N ARG A 68 6.32 8.33 11.76
CA ARG A 68 5.55 9.21 12.65
C ARG A 68 6.06 10.62 12.46
N GLU A 69 5.16 11.54 12.20
CA GLU A 69 5.41 12.97 12.38
C GLU A 69 5.66 13.28 13.87
#